data_AF-K2B660-F1
#
_entry.id   AF-K2B660-F1
#
_cell.length_a   1.000
_cell.length_b   1.000
_cell.length_c   1.000
_cell.angle_alpha   90.00
_cell.angle_beta   90.00
_cell.angle_gamma   90.00
#
_symmetry.space_group_name_H-M   'P 1'
#
loop_
_entity.id
_entity.type
_entity.pdbx_description
1 polymer ?
#
loop_
_entity_poly.entity_id
_entity_poly.type
_entity_poly.pdbx_seq_one_letter_code
_entity_poly.pdbx_strand_id
1 'polypeptide(L)'
;RAKIASEMRRVVKNGGYVISYDMVHTNPFNKNLAPLKPHQIKQLFGAPPEIYYRVVLNPLLLRRLINHFRLLCDIISSLKIFNSFNLSFIRVEK
;
A
#
# COMPACT_ATOMS: atom_id res chain seq x y z
N ARG A 1 -1.13 -4.42 16.03
CA ARG A 1 -0.15 -4.24 14.92
C ARG A 1 1.22 -4.82 15.27
N ALA A 2 1.87 -4.38 16.35
CA ALA A 2 3.20 -4.86 16.76
C ALA A 2 3.33 -6.40 16.85
N LYS A 3 2.40 -7.07 17.54
CA LYS A 3 2.40 -8.54 17.66
C LYS A 3 2.38 -9.25 16.28
N ILE A 4 1.55 -8.78 15.36
CA ILE A 4 1.45 -9.34 14.00
C ILE A 4 2.74 -9.09 13.22
N ALA A 5 3.28 -7.86 13.30
CA ALA A 5 4.54 -7.53 12.64
C ALA A 5 5.71 -8.35 13.19
N SER A 6 5.74 -8.61 14.50
CA SER A 6 6.75 -9.47 15.14
C SER A 6 6.68 -10.90 14.60
N GLU A 7 5.48 -11.48 14.47
CA GLU A 7 5.32 -12.81 13.84
C GLU A 7 5.73 -12.81 12.37
N MET A 8 5.39 -11.76 11.60
CA MET A 8 5.83 -11.61 10.21
C MET A 8 7.36 -11.56 10.10
N ARG A 9 8.03 -10.80 10.97
CA ARG A 9 9.50 -10.75 11.03
C ARG A 9 10.11 -12.10 11.40
N ARG A 10 9.46 -12.85 12.30
CA ARG A 10 9.92 -14.18 12.72
C ARG A 10 9.93 -15.15 11.54
N VAL A 11 8.87 -15.18 10.73
CA VAL A 11 8.73 -16.14 9.62
C VAL A 11 9.48 -15.75 8.36
N VAL A 12 9.68 -14.46 8.09
CA VAL A 12 10.48 -14.00 6.94
C VAL A 12 11.94 -14.41 7.12
N LYS A 13 12.59 -14.90 6.05
CA LYS A 13 14.02 -15.20 6.05
C LYS A 13 14.84 -13.92 6.20
N ASN A 14 16.06 -14.00 6.74
CA ASN A 14 16.94 -12.84 6.79
C ASN A 14 17.20 -12.30 5.36
N GLY A 15 17.03 -10.99 5.17
CA GLY A 15 17.10 -10.34 3.86
C GLY A 15 15.86 -10.52 2.98
N GLY A 16 14.82 -11.21 3.46
CA GLY A 16 13.56 -11.38 2.75
C GLY A 16 12.64 -10.15 2.84
N TYR A 17 11.52 -10.18 2.11
CA TYR A 17 10.58 -9.06 2.03
C TYR A 17 9.25 -9.35 2.71
N VAL A 18 8.72 -8.34 3.39
CA VAL A 18 7.29 -8.20 3.70
C VAL A 18 6.70 -7.24 2.68
N ILE A 19 5.63 -7.68 2.00
CA ILE A 19 4.90 -6.86 1.04
C ILE A 19 3.65 -6.33 1.75
N SER A 20 3.49 -5.02 1.77
CA SER A 20 2.29 -4.35 2.29
C SER A 20 1.51 -3.72 1.15
N TYR A 21 0.27 -4.13 0.97
CA TYR A 21 -0.69 -3.51 0.06
C TYR A 21 -1.79 -2.85 0.89
N ASP A 22 -1.84 -1.52 0.89
CA ASP A 22 -2.73 -0.77 1.78
C ASP A 22 -3.24 0.52 1.13
N MET A 23 -4.32 1.08 1.66
CA MET A 23 -4.86 2.35 1.19
C MET A 23 -3.93 3.52 1.52
N VAL A 24 -3.95 4.56 0.71
CA VAL A 24 -3.23 5.83 0.99
C VAL A 24 -3.94 6.62 2.08
N HIS A 25 -5.27 6.58 2.08
CA HIS A 25 -6.13 7.33 2.99
C HIS A 25 -7.13 6.40 3.66
N THR A 26 -7.55 6.75 4.87
CA THR A 26 -8.62 6.04 5.59
C THR A 26 -9.88 5.97 4.73
N ASN A 27 -10.52 4.81 4.70
CA ASN A 27 -11.79 4.65 4.01
C ASN A 27 -12.86 5.50 4.74
N PRO A 28 -13.48 6.50 4.08
CA PRO A 28 -14.50 7.32 4.72
C PRO A 28 -15.72 6.51 5.18
N PHE A 29 -15.98 5.36 4.56
CA PHE A 29 -17.08 4.47 4.90
C PHE A 29 -16.74 3.43 5.97
N ASN A 30 -15.47 3.32 6.40
CA ASN A 30 -15.06 2.42 7.47
C ASN A 30 -13.93 3.01 8.31
N LYS A 31 -14.29 3.63 9.44
CA LYS A 31 -13.35 4.25 10.38
C LYS A 31 -12.39 3.28 11.08
N ASN A 32 -12.74 1.99 11.12
CA ASN A 32 -11.86 0.96 11.71
C ASN A 32 -10.69 0.62 10.77
N LEU A 33 -10.74 1.03 9.50
CA LEU A 33 -9.72 0.75 8.49
C LEU A 33 -8.75 1.92 8.36
N ALA A 34 -7.71 1.90 9.21
CA ALA A 34 -6.68 2.93 9.22
C ALA A 34 -5.44 2.48 8.44
N PRO A 35 -4.94 3.26 7.46
CA PRO A 35 -3.80 2.88 6.66
C PRO A 35 -2.52 2.85 7.50
N LEU A 36 -1.55 2.06 7.04
CA LEU A 36 -0.21 1.98 7.63
C LEU A 36 0.70 3.04 7.00
N LYS A 37 1.16 3.98 7.82
CA LYS A 37 2.05 5.06 7.36
C LYS A 37 3.51 4.57 7.29
N PRO A 38 4.36 5.14 6.42
CA PRO A 38 5.76 4.74 6.29
C PRO A 38 6.56 4.74 7.60
N HIS A 39 6.33 5.71 8.49
CA HIS A 39 6.98 5.74 9.80
C HIS A 39 6.55 4.57 10.71
N GLN A 40 5.28 4.13 10.61
CA GLN A 40 4.78 2.97 11.36
C GLN A 40 5.39 1.68 10.81
N ILE A 41 5.57 1.58 9.49
CA ILE A 41 6.30 0.47 8.86
C ILE A 41 7.71 0.40 9.44
N LYS A 42 8.44 1.52 9.47
CA LYS A 42 9.78 1.59 10.06
C LYS A 42 9.79 1.15 11.53
N GLN A 43 8.82 1.59 12.33
CA GLN A 43 8.70 1.17 13.73
C GLN A 43 8.41 -0.34 13.88
N LEU A 44 7.62 -0.92 12.98
CA LEU A 44 7.21 -2.32 13.05
C LEU A 44 8.32 -3.27 12.52
N PHE A 45 8.99 -2.89 11.44
CA PHE A 45 9.92 -3.77 10.71
C PHE A 45 11.39 -3.37 10.82
N GLY A 46 11.70 -2.24 11.46
CA GLY A 46 13.07 -1.74 11.65
C GLY A 46 13.62 -0.94 10.48
N ALA A 47 13.03 -1.07 9.29
CA ALA A 47 13.43 -0.36 8.08
C ALA A 47 12.22 0.33 7.42
N PRO A 48 12.41 1.50 6.78
CA PRO A 48 11.39 2.05 5.89
C PRO A 48 11.20 1.12 4.67
N PRO A 49 10.08 1.24 3.93
CA PRO A 49 9.94 0.58 2.64
C PRO A 49 11.08 1.00 1.70
N GLU A 50 11.73 0.04 1.04
CA GLU A 50 12.73 0.32 0.00
C GLU A 50 12.04 0.83 -1.27
N ILE A 51 10.87 0.26 -1.56
CA ILE A 51 10.10 0.56 -2.75
C ILE A 51 8.67 0.90 -2.34
N TYR A 52 8.15 1.97 -2.93
CA TYR A 52 6.82 2.49 -2.64
C TYR A 52 6.12 2.91 -3.94
N TYR A 53 5.08 2.17 -4.33
CA TYR A 53 4.31 2.46 -5.53
C TYR A 53 2.87 2.84 -5.21
N ARG A 54 2.34 3.85 -5.89
CA ARG A 54 0.89 4.07 -5.94
C ARG A 54 0.29 3.32 -7.14
N VAL A 55 -0.49 2.29 -6.88
CA VAL A 55 -0.78 1.28 -7.90
C VAL A 55 -2.19 1.34 -8.47
N VAL A 56 -3.21 1.52 -7.64
CA VAL A 56 -4.61 1.37 -8.07
C VAL A 56 -5.32 2.71 -8.14
N LEU A 57 -5.78 3.09 -9.34
CA LEU A 57 -6.67 4.23 -9.55
C LEU A 57 -7.88 4.13 -8.60
N ASN A 58 -8.27 5.24 -7.99
CA ASN A 58 -9.38 5.29 -7.04
C ASN A 58 -10.59 4.46 -7.55
N PRO A 59 -11.04 3.43 -6.81
CA PRO A 59 -12.11 2.54 -7.26
C PRO A 59 -13.40 3.26 -7.65
N LEU A 60 -13.73 4.40 -7.03
CA LEU A 60 -14.91 5.18 -7.37
C LEU A 60 -14.79 5.82 -8.76
N LEU A 61 -13.59 6.33 -9.11
CA LEU A 61 -13.31 6.87 -10.43
C LEU A 61 -13.25 5.76 -11.47
N LEU A 62 -12.51 4.69 -11.15
CA LEU A 62 -12.32 3.55 -12.05
C LEU A 62 -13.67 2.93 -12.43
N ARG A 63 -14.54 2.62 -11.47
CA ARG A 63 -15.85 2.01 -11.72
C ARG A 63 -16.77 2.88 -12.59
N ARG A 64 -16.65 4.21 -12.52
CA ARG A 64 -17.47 5.14 -13.31
C ARG A 64 -16.95 5.31 -14.73
N LEU A 65 -15.62 5.36 -14.90
CA LEU A 65 -14.98 5.73 -16.16
C LEU A 65 -14.62 4.54 -17.04
N ILE A 66 -14.34 3.35 -16.46
CA ILE A 66 -13.78 2.22 -17.20
C ILE A 66 -14.66 1.75 -18.37
N ASN A 67 -15.99 1.84 -18.23
CA ASN A 67 -16.95 1.37 -19.25
C ASN A 67 -17.00 2.28 -20.49
N HIS A 68 -16.58 3.54 -20.37
CA HIS A 68 -16.68 4.53 -21.45
C HIS A 68 -15.30 5.00 -21.93
N PHE A 69 -14.32 5.08 -21.03
CA PHE A 69 -13.04 5.76 -21.26
C PHE A 69 -11.86 4.97 -20.71
N ARG A 70 -11.68 3.72 -21.17
CA ARG A 70 -10.58 2.86 -20.70
C ARG A 70 -9.20 3.50 -20.88
N LEU A 71 -8.92 4.08 -22.05
CA LEU A 71 -7.64 4.76 -22.32
C LEU A 71 -7.42 5.94 -21.36
N LEU A 72 -8.48 6.70 -21.05
CA LEU A 72 -8.42 7.80 -20.10
C LEU A 72 -8.10 7.27 -18.69
N CYS A 73 -8.65 6.14 -18.27
CA CYS A 73 -8.30 5.50 -17.00
C CYS A 73 -6.81 5.15 -16.92
N ASP A 74 -6.22 4.65 -18.00
CA ASP A 74 -4.79 4.33 -18.05
C ASP A 74 -3.92 5.59 -17.95
N ILE A 75 -4.29 6.66 -18.66
CA ILE A 75 -3.62 7.97 -18.59
C ILE A 75 -3.73 8.56 -17.18
N ILE A 76 -4.92 8.56 -16.57
CA ILE A 76 -5.13 9.10 -15.23
C ILE A 76 -4.37 8.26 -14.19
N SER A 77 -4.36 6.93 -14.34
CA SER A 77 -3.62 6.02 -13.46
C SER A 77 -2.11 6.22 -13.56
N SER A 78 -1.59 6.64 -14.72
CA SER A 78 -0.16 6.92 -14.91
C SER A 78 0.31 8.15 -14.12
N LEU A 79 -0.58 9.12 -13.87
CA LEU A 79 -0.29 10.32 -13.05
C LEU A 79 -0.05 10.00 -11.57
N LYS A 80 -0.43 8.81 -11.08
CA LYS A 80 -0.26 8.32 -9.68
C LYS A 80 -0.95 9.13 -8.57
N ILE A 81 -1.36 10.36 -8.82
CA ILE A 81 -2.03 11.24 -7.85
C ILE A 81 -3.41 10.69 -7.48
N PHE A 82 -4.13 10.14 -8.47
CA PHE A 82 -5.46 9.55 -8.29
C PHE A 82 -5.43 8.10 -7.82
N ASN A 83 -4.23 7.54 -7.62
CA ASN A 83 -4.08 6.17 -7.14
C ASN A 83 -4.22 6.15 -5.62
N SER A 84 -5.08 5.26 -5.15
CA SER A 84 -5.58 5.21 -3.77
C SER A 84 -4.98 4.09 -2.92
N PHE A 85 -4.15 3.22 -3.51
CA PHE A 85 -3.45 2.15 -2.82
C PHE A 85 -1.94 2.24 -3.04
N ASN A 86 -1.22 1.91 -1.98
CA ASN A 86 0.22 1.78 -1.95
C ASN A 86 0.63 0.33 -1.92
N LEU A 87 1.66 0.00 -2.70
CA LEU A 87 2.39 -1.25 -2.61
C LEU A 87 3.79 -0.94 -2.07
N SER A 88 4.11 -1.49 -0.91
CA SER A 88 5.37 -1.26 -0.20
C SER A 88 6.14 -2.56 -0.06
N PHE A 89 7.42 -2.53 -0.42
CA PHE A 89 8.36 -3.64 -0.20
C PHE A 89 9.26 -3.29 0.98
N ILE A 90 9.23 -4.14 2.00
CA ILE A 90 9.93 -3.90 3.26
C ILE A 90 10.93 -5.03 3.43
N ARG A 91 12.21 -4.73 3.29
CA ARG A 91 13.26 -5.71 3.53
C ARG A 91 13.45 -5.90 5.03
N VAL A 92 13.48 -7.16 5.46
CA VAL A 92 13.63 -7.53 6.87
C VAL A 92 15.02 -8.11 7.07
N GLU A 93 15.81 -7.42 7.87
CA GLU A 93 17.10 -7.89 8.38
C GLU A 93 16.92 -8.35 9.84
N LYS A 94 17.55 -9.47 10.18
CA LYS A 94 17.50 -10.12 11.51
C LYS A 94 18.82 -9.97 12.26
#